data_AF-A0AAV5EBJ1-F1
#
_entry.id   AF-A0AAV5EBJ1-F1
#
_cell.length_a   1.000
_cell.length_b   1.000
_cell.length_c   1.000
_cell.angle_alpha   90.00
_cell.angle_beta   90.00
_cell.angle_gamma   90.00
#
_symmetry.space_group_name_H-M   'P 1'
#
loop_
_entity.id
_entity.type
_entity.pdbx_description
1 polymer ?
#
loop_
_entity_poly.entity_id
_entity_poly.type
_entity_poly.pdbx_seq_one_letter_code
_entity_poly.pdbx_strand_id
1 'polypeptide(L)'
;MTFLLHVNDVDGLQIKKDGKWFPVQSISGALVINIGDILEIVTNGKYKSIEHRAVINPDKERISSAAFHGANKSCTISPLQELLKEGKARYKVIDAGEYLKGYFAAKLEGRSKAISNLQEKEIAMAHARTTGSLPVGNVQELAQSKRSDEQVPERYIRPEAHTEEVISGYDSTFVIPIIDLSKLCDPQSSHEELVRLGSACQQWGFFQLINHGVPEEVISDLKKNISDFFKLPLEAKKAYSQLPNSLEGYGQVFVVSEEQKLDWADMFYLVLRPNESRDMRFWPACPPSFRTSIDRYSTETAKVARCLLEFMAKHLGVEPELLLEMFHGQPQGLRMNYYPPCRQANKVLGMSPHTDAACLTLLLQVNDVPGLQIRKDGKWLALDALEGAFIVNVGDVLEIVSNGKYKSVEHRAMVHPNRERISVAVFHRPCQDALIGPLPELVKNDGGKARYSSVGYLDFMKRYYSAKLDGRNHLESLRHEL
;
A
#
# COMPACT_ATOMS: atom_id res chain seq x y z
N MET A 1 -5.05 -5.25 -29.06
CA MET A 1 -6.13 -5.35 -30.08
C MET A 1 -7.41 -4.85 -29.46
N THR A 2 -8.34 -4.35 -30.26
CA THR A 2 -9.70 -4.01 -29.79
C THR A 2 -10.70 -4.86 -30.55
N PHE A 3 -11.65 -5.45 -29.82
CA PHE A 3 -12.80 -6.15 -30.38
C PHE A 3 -14.01 -5.23 -30.21
N LEU A 4 -14.66 -4.88 -31.32
CA LEU A 4 -15.83 -4.03 -31.34
C LEU A 4 -17.04 -4.86 -31.79
N LEU A 5 -18.04 -4.93 -30.93
CA LEU A 5 -19.36 -5.48 -31.25
C LEU A 5 -20.32 -4.34 -31.56
N HIS A 6 -20.92 -4.39 -32.74
CA HIS A 6 -22.03 -3.51 -33.10
C HIS A 6 -23.31 -4.10 -32.48
N VAL A 7 -23.97 -3.32 -31.62
CA VAL A 7 -25.19 -3.76 -30.90
C VAL A 7 -26.43 -3.54 -31.75
N ASN A 8 -26.39 -2.56 -32.66
CA ASN A 8 -27.42 -2.33 -33.68
C ASN A 8 -26.80 -2.18 -35.08
N ASP A 9 -27.66 -2.09 -36.09
CA ASP A 9 -27.33 -2.02 -37.52
C ASP A 9 -26.92 -0.62 -37.99
N VAL A 10 -26.61 0.30 -37.06
CA VAL A 10 -26.27 1.68 -37.37
C VAL A 10 -24.75 1.82 -37.55
N ASP A 11 -24.35 2.09 -38.79
CA ASP A 11 -22.95 2.38 -39.13
C ASP A 11 -22.45 3.69 -38.50
N GLY A 12 -21.15 3.79 -38.31
CA GLY A 12 -20.53 5.00 -37.74
C GLY A 12 -19.06 4.85 -37.36
N LEU A 13 -18.44 3.70 -37.58
CA LEU A 13 -16.98 3.59 -37.49
C LEU A 13 -16.37 3.96 -38.84
N GLN A 14 -15.35 4.81 -38.84
CA GLN A 14 -14.54 5.13 -40.02
C GLN A 14 -13.07 4.86 -39.74
N ILE A 15 -12.37 4.36 -40.76
CA ILE A 15 -10.90 4.18 -40.73
C ILE A 15 -10.25 5.11 -41.75
N LYS A 16 -9.03 5.55 -41.47
CA LYS A 16 -8.28 6.44 -42.36
C LYS A 16 -7.25 5.65 -43.15
N LYS A 17 -7.31 5.75 -44.47
CA LYS A 17 -6.36 5.13 -45.39
C LYS A 17 -5.98 6.15 -46.47
N ASP A 18 -4.68 6.30 -46.74
CA ASP A 18 -4.16 7.24 -47.74
C ASP A 18 -4.73 8.68 -47.59
N GLY A 19 -4.87 9.13 -46.34
CA GLY A 19 -5.40 10.45 -45.99
C GLY A 19 -6.93 10.60 -46.07
N LYS A 20 -7.66 9.59 -46.56
CA LYS A 20 -9.11 9.60 -46.71
C LYS A 20 -9.80 8.72 -45.66
N TRP A 21 -10.99 9.12 -45.24
CA TRP A 21 -11.83 8.36 -44.31
C TRP A 21 -12.75 7.42 -45.08
N PHE A 22 -12.77 6.14 -44.69
CA PHE A 22 -13.61 5.10 -45.26
C PHE A 22 -14.55 4.56 -44.18
N PRO A 23 -15.86 4.37 -44.48
CA PRO A 23 -16.78 3.74 -43.55
C PRO A 23 -16.43 2.26 -43.38
N VAL A 24 -16.59 1.77 -42.14
CA VAL A 24 -16.55 0.35 -41.82
C VAL A 24 -18.00 -0.13 -41.77
N GLN A 25 -18.37 -1.00 -42.71
CA GLN A 25 -19.70 -1.57 -42.77
C GLN A 25 -19.90 -2.57 -41.64
N SER A 26 -21.00 -2.43 -40.90
CA SER A 26 -21.40 -3.36 -39.86
C SER A 26 -21.90 -4.67 -40.49
N ILE A 27 -21.35 -5.81 -40.06
CA ILE A 27 -21.85 -7.14 -40.43
C ILE A 27 -22.52 -7.73 -39.20
N SER A 28 -23.80 -8.07 -39.30
CA SER A 28 -24.56 -8.63 -38.18
C SER A 28 -23.89 -9.90 -37.62
N GLY A 29 -23.72 -9.96 -36.30
CA GLY A 29 -23.06 -11.07 -35.61
C GLY A 29 -21.52 -11.11 -35.72
N ALA A 30 -20.89 -10.19 -36.47
CA ALA A 30 -19.45 -10.12 -36.59
C ALA A 30 -18.81 -9.14 -35.60
N LEU A 31 -17.58 -9.42 -35.19
CA LEU A 31 -16.74 -8.48 -34.46
C LEU A 31 -15.84 -7.73 -35.44
N VAL A 32 -15.76 -6.41 -35.28
CA VAL A 32 -14.73 -5.61 -35.94
C VAL A 32 -13.47 -5.66 -35.07
N ILE A 33 -12.38 -6.19 -35.62
CA ILE A 33 -11.09 -6.29 -34.92
C ILE A 33 -10.19 -5.15 -35.36
N ASN A 34 -9.88 -4.24 -34.44
CA ASN A 34 -8.90 -3.20 -34.67
C ASN A 34 -7.50 -3.63 -34.19
N ILE A 35 -6.55 -3.57 -35.10
CA ILE A 35 -5.12 -3.73 -34.81
C ILE A 35 -4.65 -2.44 -34.14
N GLY A 36 -4.09 -2.56 -32.94
CA GLY A 36 -3.52 -1.42 -32.21
C GLY A 36 -2.00 -1.36 -32.34
N ASP A 37 -1.43 -0.21 -31.97
CA ASP A 37 0.00 0.11 -32.12
C ASP A 37 0.92 -0.96 -31.51
N ILE A 38 0.55 -1.53 -30.35
CA ILE A 38 1.35 -2.59 -29.71
C ILE A 38 1.56 -3.78 -30.65
N LEU A 39 0.52 -4.21 -31.36
CA LEU A 39 0.62 -5.35 -32.28
C LEU A 39 1.41 -4.97 -33.55
N GLU A 40 1.34 -3.71 -33.99
CA GLU A 40 2.20 -3.19 -35.06
C GLU A 40 3.68 -3.23 -34.64
N ILE A 41 4.00 -2.81 -33.41
CA ILE A 41 5.37 -2.81 -32.88
C ILE A 41 5.92 -4.23 -32.76
N VAL A 42 5.19 -5.13 -32.07
CA VAL A 42 5.62 -6.52 -31.84
C VAL A 42 5.84 -7.26 -33.15
N THR A 43 5.04 -6.95 -34.18
CA THR A 43 5.17 -7.57 -35.50
C THR A 43 6.08 -6.82 -36.47
N ASN A 44 6.85 -5.86 -35.98
CA ASN A 44 7.76 -5.03 -36.75
C ASN A 44 7.10 -4.39 -38.00
N GLY A 45 5.82 -4.03 -37.88
CA GLY A 45 5.04 -3.42 -38.94
C GLY A 45 4.39 -4.38 -39.93
N LYS A 46 4.36 -5.69 -39.66
CA LYS A 46 3.64 -6.68 -40.48
C LYS A 46 2.12 -6.49 -40.36
N TYR A 47 1.62 -6.23 -39.16
CA TYR A 47 0.27 -5.71 -38.95
C TYR A 47 0.33 -4.19 -38.77
N LYS A 48 -0.64 -3.48 -39.31
CA LYS A 48 -0.70 -2.02 -39.27
C LYS A 48 -1.83 -1.55 -38.37
N SER A 49 -1.50 -0.68 -37.42
CA SER A 49 -2.45 0.11 -36.68
C SER A 49 -3.02 1.18 -37.60
N ILE A 50 -4.34 1.35 -37.57
CA ILE A 50 -5.04 2.27 -38.46
C ILE A 50 -5.77 3.31 -37.61
N GLU A 51 -5.58 4.57 -37.99
CA GLU A 51 -6.32 5.68 -37.38
C GLU A 51 -7.81 5.50 -37.66
N HIS A 52 -8.64 5.55 -36.62
CA HIS A 52 -10.07 5.31 -36.71
C HIS A 52 -10.84 6.32 -35.86
N ARG A 53 -12.10 6.56 -36.21
CA ARG A 53 -13.01 7.45 -35.48
C ARG A 53 -14.44 6.91 -35.48
N ALA A 54 -15.20 7.23 -34.43
CA ALA A 54 -16.64 7.10 -34.44
C ALA A 54 -17.26 8.43 -34.91
N VAL A 55 -18.20 8.36 -35.85
CA VAL A 55 -18.99 9.50 -36.32
C VAL A 55 -20.42 9.38 -35.82
N ILE A 56 -21.05 10.52 -35.59
CA ILE A 56 -22.44 10.61 -35.14
C ILE A 56 -23.34 10.40 -36.35
N ASN A 57 -24.35 9.55 -36.20
CA ASN A 57 -25.48 9.48 -37.11
C ASN A 57 -26.59 10.39 -36.54
N PRO A 58 -27.02 11.43 -37.26
CA PRO A 58 -28.01 12.38 -36.74
C PRO A 58 -29.42 11.80 -36.66
N ASP A 59 -29.72 10.74 -37.41
CA ASP A 59 -31.08 10.20 -37.57
C ASP A 59 -31.34 8.97 -36.68
N LYS A 60 -30.29 8.26 -36.27
CA LYS A 60 -30.39 7.02 -35.48
C LYS A 60 -29.27 6.90 -34.45
N GLU A 61 -29.60 6.41 -33.26
CA GLU A 61 -28.60 6.12 -32.23
C GLU A 61 -27.71 4.94 -32.65
N ARG A 62 -26.40 5.07 -32.44
CA ARG A 62 -25.44 4.00 -32.64
C ARG A 62 -25.03 3.41 -31.30
N ILE A 63 -25.23 2.11 -31.12
CA ILE A 63 -24.83 1.40 -29.90
C ILE A 63 -23.73 0.40 -30.25
N SER A 64 -22.61 0.45 -29.53
CA SER A 64 -21.51 -0.48 -29.70
C SER A 64 -20.82 -0.77 -28.38
N SER A 65 -20.35 -2.00 -28.21
CA SER A 65 -19.51 -2.42 -27.08
C SER A 65 -18.08 -2.69 -27.55
N ALA A 66 -17.08 -2.18 -26.83
CA ALA A 66 -15.68 -2.35 -27.16
C ALA A 66 -14.92 -3.04 -26.02
N ALA A 67 -14.19 -4.11 -26.34
CA ALA A 67 -13.29 -4.80 -25.42
C ALA A 67 -11.83 -4.59 -25.87
N PHE A 68 -10.98 -4.15 -24.94
CA PHE A 68 -9.59 -3.82 -25.21
C PHE A 68 -8.67 -4.89 -24.62
N HIS A 69 -7.79 -5.44 -25.46
CA HIS A 69 -6.73 -6.35 -25.04
C HIS A 69 -5.38 -5.62 -25.20
N GLY A 70 -4.86 -5.14 -24.08
CA GLY A 70 -3.57 -4.46 -23.99
C GLY A 70 -2.43 -5.39 -23.56
N ALA A 71 -1.20 -4.90 -23.67
CA ALA A 71 -0.06 -5.54 -23.03
C ALA A 71 -0.12 -5.36 -21.50
N ASN A 72 0.54 -6.25 -20.76
CA ASN A 72 0.73 -6.06 -19.32
C ASN A 72 1.52 -4.76 -19.11
N LYS A 73 1.03 -3.85 -18.25
CA LYS A 73 1.65 -2.55 -17.98
C LYS A 73 3.09 -2.65 -17.49
N SER A 74 3.51 -3.80 -16.97
CA SER A 74 4.87 -4.03 -16.46
C SER A 74 5.84 -4.64 -17.46
N CYS A 75 5.43 -4.89 -18.71
CA CYS A 75 6.30 -5.50 -19.72
C CYS A 75 6.90 -4.47 -20.67
N THR A 76 8.07 -4.79 -21.22
CA THR A 76 8.60 -4.12 -22.40
C THR A 76 7.98 -4.71 -23.66
N ILE A 77 7.74 -3.85 -24.64
CA ILE A 77 7.22 -4.22 -25.95
C ILE A 77 8.32 -3.90 -26.96
N SER A 78 8.73 -4.91 -27.71
CA SER A 78 9.70 -4.77 -28.78
C SER A 78 9.28 -5.60 -29.98
N PRO A 79 9.80 -5.31 -31.18
CA PRO A 79 9.72 -6.23 -32.30
C PRO A 79 10.21 -7.63 -31.91
N LEU A 80 9.45 -8.67 -32.26
CA LEU A 80 9.88 -10.06 -32.12
C LEU A 80 11.07 -10.32 -33.05
N GLN A 81 12.10 -10.99 -32.54
CA GLN A 81 13.35 -11.23 -33.26
C GLN A 81 13.11 -12.03 -34.55
N GLU A 82 12.16 -12.97 -34.51
CA GLU A 82 11.76 -13.83 -35.62
C GLU A 82 11.05 -13.05 -36.75
N LEU A 83 10.58 -11.82 -36.46
CA LEU A 83 9.85 -10.97 -37.41
C LEU A 83 10.71 -9.81 -37.95
N LEU A 84 12.00 -9.78 -37.60
CA LEU A 84 12.95 -8.81 -38.16
C LEU A 84 13.35 -9.21 -39.58
N LYS A 85 13.19 -8.29 -40.54
CA LYS A 85 13.78 -8.45 -41.88
C LYS A 85 15.20 -7.89 -41.85
N GLU A 86 16.18 -8.69 -42.26
CA GLU A 86 17.61 -8.33 -42.27
C GLU A 86 18.13 -7.88 -40.88
N GLY A 87 17.52 -8.38 -39.79
CA GLY A 87 17.88 -7.98 -38.42
C GLY A 87 17.52 -6.55 -38.04
N LYS A 88 16.78 -5.81 -38.88
CA LYS A 88 16.46 -4.40 -38.63
C LYS A 88 15.11 -4.24 -37.94
N ALA A 89 15.14 -3.66 -36.73
CA ALA A 89 13.97 -3.22 -36.00
C ALA A 89 13.50 -1.84 -36.51
N ARG A 90 12.22 -1.74 -36.89
CA ARG A 90 11.59 -0.47 -37.29
C ARG A 90 11.10 0.35 -36.10
N TYR A 91 10.85 -0.30 -34.98
CA TYR A 91 10.33 0.30 -33.76
C TYR A 91 11.33 0.06 -32.63
N LYS A 92 11.45 1.04 -31.74
CA LYS A 92 12.27 0.93 -30.53
C LYS A 92 11.57 0.02 -29.52
N VAL A 93 12.33 -0.47 -28.55
CA VAL A 93 11.77 -1.08 -27.34
C VAL A 93 11.03 0.02 -26.57
N ILE A 94 9.81 -0.26 -26.13
CA ILE A 94 8.99 0.68 -25.34
C ILE A 94 8.51 0.01 -24.06
N ASP A 95 8.30 0.79 -23.00
CA ASP A 95 7.58 0.34 -21.81
C ASP A 95 6.06 0.39 -22.04
N ALA A 96 5.35 -0.69 -21.76
CA ALA A 96 3.91 -0.78 -22.01
C ALA A 96 3.10 0.19 -21.14
N GLY A 97 3.50 0.41 -19.89
CA GLY A 97 2.82 1.29 -18.95
C GLY A 97 2.96 2.76 -19.34
N GLU A 98 4.18 3.18 -19.69
CA GLU A 98 4.47 4.53 -20.19
C GLU A 98 3.74 4.84 -21.49
N TYR A 99 3.79 3.90 -22.45
CA TYR A 99 3.12 4.05 -23.72
C TYR A 99 1.61 4.25 -23.55
N LEU A 100 0.96 3.45 -22.69
CA LEU A 100 -0.47 3.58 -22.41
C LEU A 100 -0.80 4.91 -21.72
N LYS A 101 0.01 5.35 -20.76
CA LYS A 101 -0.19 6.64 -20.08
C LYS A 101 -0.07 7.82 -21.04
N GLY A 102 0.97 7.83 -21.88
CA GLY A 102 1.14 8.85 -22.92
C GLY A 102 0.00 8.84 -23.94
N TYR A 103 -0.48 7.66 -24.31
CA TYR A 103 -1.62 7.49 -25.21
C TYR A 103 -2.91 8.11 -24.66
N PHE A 104 -3.23 7.87 -23.38
CA PHE A 104 -4.42 8.45 -22.75
C PHE A 104 -4.29 9.96 -22.51
N ALA A 105 -3.11 10.44 -22.10
CA ALA A 105 -2.85 11.86 -21.94
C ALA A 105 -3.02 12.64 -23.26
N ALA A 106 -2.47 12.12 -24.36
CA ALA A 106 -2.61 12.74 -25.68
C ALA A 106 -4.08 12.80 -26.16
N LYS A 107 -4.91 11.80 -25.82
CA LYS A 107 -6.34 11.80 -26.11
C LYS A 107 -7.12 12.84 -25.31
N LEU A 108 -6.78 13.06 -24.04
CA LEU A 108 -7.38 14.11 -23.22
C LEU A 108 -7.03 15.51 -23.73
N GLU A 109 -5.83 15.68 -24.31
CA GLU A 109 -5.38 16.94 -24.92
C GLU A 109 -5.82 17.13 -26.39
N GLY A 110 -6.59 16.20 -26.97
CA GLY A 110 -7.05 16.28 -28.36
C GLY A 110 -5.96 16.13 -29.43
N ARG A 111 -4.80 15.57 -29.09
CA ARG A 111 -3.64 15.41 -30.00
C ARG A 111 -3.56 13.99 -30.57
N SER A 112 -3.60 13.86 -31.91
CA SER A 112 -3.36 12.60 -32.63
C SER A 112 -1.88 12.47 -33.01
N LYS A 113 -1.04 12.00 -32.06
CA LYS A 113 0.26 11.29 -32.22
C LYS A 113 1.09 11.42 -30.93
N ALA A 114 1.16 10.34 -30.15
CA ALA A 114 1.85 10.29 -28.85
C ALA A 114 3.38 10.04 -28.90
N ILE A 115 4.02 10.19 -30.07
CA ILE A 115 5.41 9.69 -30.27
C ILE A 115 6.50 10.74 -30.03
N SER A 116 6.17 12.01 -29.78
CA SER A 116 7.18 13.08 -29.88
C SER A 116 7.60 13.77 -28.59
N ASN A 117 7.42 13.22 -27.38
CA ASN A 117 7.98 13.83 -26.14
C ASN A 117 8.17 12.80 -25.01
N LEU A 118 9.09 11.85 -25.18
CA LEU A 118 9.48 10.88 -24.14
C LEU A 118 11.00 10.93 -23.92
N GLN A 119 11.50 12.06 -23.41
CA GLN A 119 12.90 12.17 -22.98
C GLN A 119 13.09 12.67 -21.53
N GLU A 120 12.01 12.98 -20.78
CA GLU A 120 12.15 13.51 -19.41
C GLU A 120 11.32 12.79 -18.33
N LYS A 121 10.70 11.64 -18.63
CA LYS A 121 9.95 10.86 -17.63
C LYS A 121 10.38 9.41 -17.45
N GLU A 122 11.46 9.02 -18.14
CA GLU A 122 12.08 7.67 -18.10
C GLU A 122 12.72 7.27 -16.75
N ILE A 123 12.53 8.05 -15.69
CA ILE A 123 13.05 7.75 -14.34
C ILE A 123 11.92 7.37 -13.37
N ALA A 124 10.63 7.52 -13.70
CA ALA A 124 9.59 7.38 -12.67
C ALA A 124 8.96 5.97 -12.53
N MET A 125 8.82 5.19 -13.61
CA MET A 125 8.04 3.94 -13.57
C MET A 125 8.83 2.65 -13.31
N ALA A 126 10.16 2.73 -13.30
CA ALA A 126 11.01 1.72 -12.68
C ALA A 126 11.19 1.94 -11.16
N HIS A 127 10.64 3.01 -10.57
CA HIS A 127 11.08 3.52 -9.25
C HIS A 127 10.12 3.25 -8.08
N ALA A 128 9.40 2.13 -8.10
CA ALA A 128 9.24 1.35 -6.87
C ALA A 128 10.35 0.29 -6.71
N ARG A 129 11.29 0.19 -7.68
CA ARG A 129 12.47 -0.69 -7.66
C ARG A 129 13.78 0.05 -7.34
N THR A 130 13.73 1.14 -6.58
CA THR A 130 14.93 1.88 -6.12
C THR A 130 15.03 2.05 -4.60
N THR A 131 14.24 1.30 -3.83
CA THR A 131 14.26 1.31 -2.36
C THR A 131 14.47 -0.09 -1.80
N GLY A 132 15.43 -0.83 -2.34
CA GLY A 132 15.89 -2.07 -1.71
C GLY A 132 16.62 -1.77 -0.40
N SER A 133 16.32 -2.49 0.66
CA SER A 133 17.15 -2.47 1.86
C SER A 133 18.38 -3.35 1.67
N LEU A 134 19.51 -2.94 2.25
CA LEU A 134 20.69 -3.79 2.27
C LEU A 134 20.37 -5.11 2.98
N PRO A 135 20.83 -6.25 2.46
CA PRO A 135 20.60 -7.54 3.09
C PRO A 135 21.32 -7.58 4.44
N VAL A 136 20.63 -8.11 5.44
CA VAL A 136 21.18 -8.32 6.78
C VAL A 136 20.83 -9.71 7.28
N GLY A 137 21.60 -10.20 8.26
CA GLY A 137 21.39 -11.53 8.83
C GLY A 137 20.00 -11.68 9.47
N ASN A 138 19.45 -12.89 9.38
CA ASN A 138 18.17 -13.22 9.99
C ASN A 138 18.26 -13.19 11.52
N VAL A 139 17.39 -12.42 12.18
CA VAL A 139 17.48 -12.21 13.63
C VAL A 139 17.03 -13.45 14.38
N GLN A 140 16.05 -14.20 13.87
CA GLN A 140 15.63 -15.46 14.48
C GLN A 140 16.75 -16.50 14.51
N GLU A 141 17.52 -16.63 13.42
CA GLU A 141 18.71 -17.47 13.35
C GLU A 141 19.82 -16.99 14.29
N LEU A 142 20.06 -15.67 14.33
CA LEU A 142 21.02 -15.06 15.25
C LEU A 142 20.65 -15.32 16.72
N ALA A 143 19.36 -15.24 17.07
CA ALA A 143 18.88 -15.51 18.42
C ALA A 143 19.00 -16.99 18.82
N GLN A 144 18.88 -17.91 17.86
CA GLN A 144 19.00 -19.36 18.09
C GLN A 144 20.46 -19.85 18.18
N SER A 145 21.35 -19.25 17.39
CA SER A 145 22.76 -19.64 17.31
C SER A 145 23.61 -19.12 18.47
N LYS A 146 23.15 -18.06 19.14
CA LYS A 146 23.86 -17.42 20.25
C LYS A 146 23.87 -18.28 21.51
N ARG A 147 25.05 -18.35 22.14
CA ARG A 147 25.17 -18.88 23.51
C ARG A 147 24.62 -17.86 24.50
N SER A 148 24.21 -18.34 25.67
CA SER A 148 23.55 -17.55 26.73
C SER A 148 24.32 -16.32 27.23
N ASP A 149 25.64 -16.32 27.06
CA ASP A 149 26.64 -15.37 27.55
C ASP A 149 27.17 -14.42 26.45
N GLU A 150 26.80 -14.66 25.19
CA GLU A 150 27.34 -13.94 24.05
C GLU A 150 26.60 -12.61 23.80
N GLN A 151 27.34 -11.50 23.73
CA GLN A 151 26.75 -10.19 23.51
C GLN A 151 26.08 -10.08 22.15
N VAL A 152 24.91 -9.44 22.09
CA VAL A 152 24.24 -8.98 20.87
C VAL A 152 25.25 -8.22 19.98
N PRO A 153 25.25 -8.40 18.64
CA PRO A 153 26.19 -7.71 17.78
C PRO A 153 26.02 -6.19 17.87
N GLU A 154 27.11 -5.45 17.76
CA GLU A 154 27.16 -4.00 17.97
C GLU A 154 26.12 -3.23 17.12
N ARG A 155 25.81 -3.70 15.90
CA ARG A 155 24.79 -3.08 15.05
C ARG A 155 23.38 -3.09 15.66
N TYR A 156 23.07 -3.93 16.63
CA TYR A 156 21.75 -3.97 17.26
C TYR A 156 21.70 -3.23 18.61
N ILE A 157 22.86 -2.87 19.16
CA ILE A 157 22.98 -2.24 20.48
C ILE A 157 22.51 -0.77 20.41
N ARG A 158 21.46 -0.45 21.16
CA ARG A 158 20.79 0.84 21.34
C ARG A 158 20.40 1.10 22.80
N PRO A 159 21.35 1.20 23.74
CA PRO A 159 21.06 1.40 25.16
C PRO A 159 20.31 2.71 25.43
N GLU A 160 20.54 3.73 24.61
CA GLU A 160 19.86 5.04 24.69
C GLU A 160 18.34 4.94 24.55
N ALA A 161 17.82 3.94 23.84
CA ALA A 161 16.38 3.80 23.69
C ALA A 161 15.68 3.38 25.01
N HIS A 162 16.44 2.87 25.98
CA HIS A 162 15.92 2.40 27.28
C HIS A 162 16.18 3.40 28.42
N THR A 163 16.75 4.58 28.15
CA THR A 163 16.94 5.63 29.16
C THR A 163 15.73 6.55 29.30
N GLU A 164 14.84 6.56 28.32
CA GLU A 164 13.63 7.38 28.32
C GLU A 164 12.54 6.81 29.24
N GLU A 165 11.78 7.70 29.88
CA GLU A 165 10.69 7.33 30.78
C GLU A 165 9.58 6.55 30.03
N VAL A 166 9.19 5.40 30.59
CA VAL A 166 8.09 4.58 30.08
C VAL A 166 6.99 4.52 31.14
N ILE A 167 5.82 5.06 30.81
CA ILE A 167 4.60 4.90 31.59
C ILE A 167 4.00 3.52 31.26
N SER A 168 3.62 2.78 32.30
CA SER A 168 2.88 1.51 32.20
C SER A 168 1.54 1.62 32.94
N GLY A 169 0.58 0.75 32.61
CA GLY A 169 -0.86 0.85 32.88
C GLY A 169 -1.37 0.93 34.33
N TYR A 170 -0.55 1.40 35.28
CA TYR A 170 -0.98 1.72 36.65
C TYR A 170 -1.55 3.13 36.80
N ASP A 171 -1.38 3.99 35.79
CA ASP A 171 -1.97 5.34 35.76
C ASP A 171 -3.15 5.39 34.79
N SER A 172 -4.37 5.46 35.35
CA SER A 172 -5.64 5.42 34.60
C SER A 172 -5.79 6.54 33.57
N THR A 173 -4.96 7.58 33.61
CA THR A 173 -4.98 8.68 32.63
C THR A 173 -4.25 8.35 31.33
N PHE A 174 -3.47 7.26 31.29
CA PHE A 174 -2.61 6.91 30.15
C PHE A 174 -3.04 5.60 29.45
N VAL A 175 -4.34 5.39 29.25
CA VAL A 175 -4.84 4.27 28.46
C VAL A 175 -5.41 4.80 27.15
N ILE A 176 -5.00 4.21 26.02
CA ILE A 176 -5.57 4.61 24.72
C ILE A 176 -7.08 4.35 24.70
N PRO A 177 -7.88 5.19 24.01
CA PRO A 177 -9.32 5.02 23.95
C PRO A 177 -9.73 3.66 23.38
N ILE A 178 -10.86 3.14 23.85
CA ILE A 178 -11.53 1.97 23.27
C ILE A 178 -12.70 2.48 22.45
N ILE A 179 -12.77 2.04 21.19
CA ILE A 179 -13.84 2.35 20.24
C ILE A 179 -14.59 1.06 19.90
N ASP A 180 -15.91 1.13 19.95
CA ASP A 180 -16.82 0.04 19.62
C ASP A 180 -17.41 0.26 18.21
N LEU A 181 -17.00 -0.57 17.25
CA LEU A 181 -17.48 -0.43 15.87
C LEU A 181 -18.98 -0.72 15.73
N SER A 182 -19.52 -1.61 16.57
CA SER A 182 -20.95 -1.92 16.54
C SER A 182 -21.79 -0.72 16.97
N LYS A 183 -21.30 0.05 17.96
CA LYS A 183 -21.94 1.30 18.40
C LYS A 183 -21.84 2.42 17.39
N LEU A 184 -20.75 2.51 16.63
CA LEU A 184 -20.64 3.43 15.50
C LEU A 184 -21.71 3.13 14.44
N CYS A 185 -21.95 1.84 14.17
CA CYS A 185 -22.93 1.38 13.19
C CYS A 185 -24.39 1.43 13.67
N ASP A 186 -24.63 1.50 14.98
CA ASP A 186 -25.97 1.61 15.57
C ASP A 186 -26.44 3.08 15.59
N PRO A 187 -27.54 3.45 14.89
CA PRO A 187 -28.07 4.81 14.87
C PRO A 187 -28.33 5.42 16.26
N GLN A 188 -28.62 4.61 17.29
CA GLN A 188 -28.92 5.11 18.64
C GLN A 188 -27.67 5.57 19.39
N SER A 189 -26.52 4.92 19.18
CA SER A 189 -25.25 5.23 19.85
C SER A 189 -24.20 5.88 18.95
N SER A 190 -24.44 5.92 17.64
CA SER A 190 -23.46 6.34 16.64
C SER A 190 -22.88 7.73 16.92
N HIS A 191 -23.72 8.67 17.36
CA HIS A 191 -23.28 10.04 17.61
C HIS A 191 -22.23 10.13 18.73
N GLU A 192 -22.49 9.51 19.88
CA GLU A 192 -21.57 9.53 21.02
C GLU A 192 -20.25 8.81 20.69
N GLU A 193 -20.35 7.65 20.04
CA GLU A 193 -19.18 6.86 19.67
C GLU A 193 -18.36 7.54 18.56
N LEU A 194 -19.01 8.28 17.66
CA LEU A 194 -18.35 9.09 16.62
C LEU A 194 -17.53 10.23 17.23
N VAL A 195 -18.06 10.92 18.25
CA VAL A 195 -17.33 11.94 19.00
C VAL A 195 -16.12 11.32 19.71
N ARG A 196 -16.28 10.13 20.29
CA ARG A 196 -15.19 9.39 20.94
C ARG A 196 -14.10 8.98 19.95
N LEU A 197 -14.47 8.46 18.78
CA LEU A 197 -13.55 8.13 17.68
C LEU A 197 -12.77 9.37 17.25
N GLY A 198 -13.47 10.49 17.05
CA GLY A 198 -12.87 11.76 16.71
C GLY A 198 -11.83 12.22 17.72
N SER A 199 -12.20 12.21 19.00
CA SER A 199 -11.31 12.54 20.11
C SER A 199 -10.08 11.62 20.17
N ALA A 200 -10.27 10.30 19.96
CA ALA A 200 -9.17 9.36 19.90
C ALA A 200 -8.18 9.69 18.76
N CYS A 201 -8.67 9.95 17.56
CA CYS A 201 -7.83 10.32 16.43
C CYS A 201 -7.11 11.67 16.62
N GLN A 202 -7.73 12.64 17.30
CA GLN A 202 -7.18 13.98 17.51
C GLN A 202 -6.18 14.06 18.67
N GLN A 203 -6.44 13.35 19.77
CA GLN A 203 -5.66 13.47 21.01
C GLN A 203 -4.63 12.36 21.16
N TRP A 204 -4.93 11.17 20.62
CA TRP A 204 -4.10 9.98 20.80
C TRP A 204 -3.48 9.47 19.51
N GLY A 205 -4.19 9.59 18.38
CA GLY A 205 -3.78 8.97 17.12
C GLY A 205 -3.82 7.44 17.13
N PHE A 206 -4.18 6.84 18.27
CA PHE A 206 -4.25 5.41 18.56
C PHE A 206 -5.54 5.11 19.34
N PHE A 207 -6.14 3.96 19.08
CA PHE A 207 -7.24 3.41 19.87
C PHE A 207 -7.32 1.89 19.73
N GLN A 208 -7.97 1.23 20.68
CA GLN A 208 -8.35 -0.17 20.56
C GLN A 208 -9.74 -0.26 19.94
N LEU A 209 -9.91 -1.12 18.95
CA LEU A 209 -11.19 -1.36 18.28
C LEU A 209 -11.75 -2.71 18.70
N ILE A 210 -12.93 -2.68 19.32
CA ILE A 210 -13.69 -3.87 19.72
C ILE A 210 -14.96 -3.99 18.88
N ASN A 211 -15.60 -5.16 18.94
CA ASN A 211 -16.86 -5.44 18.23
C ASN A 211 -16.77 -5.09 16.73
N HIS A 212 -15.60 -5.30 16.14
CA HIS A 212 -15.23 -4.88 14.78
C HIS A 212 -15.85 -5.74 13.66
N GLY A 213 -16.62 -6.76 13.99
CA GLY A 213 -17.33 -7.61 13.02
C GLY A 213 -16.47 -8.64 12.27
N VAL A 214 -15.14 -8.58 12.32
CA VAL A 214 -14.27 -9.67 11.85
C VAL A 214 -14.56 -10.96 12.63
N PRO A 215 -14.93 -12.08 11.98
CA PRO A 215 -15.20 -13.33 12.68
C PRO A 215 -13.99 -13.85 13.44
N GLU A 216 -14.23 -14.37 14.64
CA GLU A 216 -13.17 -14.92 15.51
C GLU A 216 -12.35 -16.01 14.82
N GLU A 217 -13.02 -16.88 14.05
CA GLU A 217 -12.38 -17.92 13.24
C GLU A 217 -11.34 -17.37 12.23
N VAL A 218 -11.60 -16.20 11.64
CA VAL A 218 -10.67 -15.57 10.68
C VAL A 218 -9.42 -15.09 11.42
N ILE A 219 -9.60 -14.54 12.62
CA ILE A 219 -8.50 -14.09 13.47
C ILE A 219 -7.70 -15.30 13.98
N SER A 220 -8.36 -16.35 14.49
CA SER A 220 -7.70 -17.54 15.01
C SER A 220 -6.93 -18.30 13.95
N ASP A 221 -7.52 -18.47 12.75
CA ASP A 221 -6.87 -19.13 11.61
C ASP A 221 -5.60 -18.40 11.19
N LEU A 222 -5.68 -17.06 11.08
CA LEU A 222 -4.52 -16.24 10.74
C LEU A 222 -3.43 -16.36 11.81
N LYS A 223 -3.78 -16.19 13.10
CA LYS A 223 -2.82 -16.29 14.22
C LYS A 223 -2.12 -17.63 14.23
N LYS A 224 -2.87 -18.72 14.07
CA LYS A 224 -2.33 -20.09 14.00
C LYS A 224 -1.38 -20.24 12.82
N ASN A 225 -1.81 -19.86 11.62
CA ASN A 225 -1.03 -20.02 10.40
C ASN A 225 0.28 -19.24 10.44
N ILE A 226 0.26 -18.00 10.93
CA ILE A 226 1.46 -17.16 11.10
C ILE A 226 2.41 -17.77 12.12
N SER A 227 1.88 -18.23 13.27
CA SER A 227 2.68 -18.91 14.28
C SER A 227 3.33 -20.18 13.73
N ASP A 228 2.58 -20.99 12.97
CA ASP A 228 3.08 -22.20 12.34
C ASP A 228 4.13 -21.90 11.27
N PHE A 229 3.95 -20.84 10.46
CA PHE A 229 4.93 -20.40 9.49
C PHE A 229 6.26 -19.98 10.13
N PHE A 230 6.23 -19.17 11.19
CA PHE A 230 7.47 -18.72 11.84
C PHE A 230 8.22 -19.85 12.58
N LYS A 231 7.53 -20.95 12.92
CA LYS A 231 8.12 -22.19 13.47
C LYS A 231 8.80 -23.06 12.40
N LEU A 232 8.56 -22.81 11.10
CA LEU A 232 9.23 -23.56 10.04
C LEU A 232 10.76 -23.35 10.08
N PRO A 233 11.55 -24.32 9.59
CA PRO A 233 12.97 -24.14 9.38
C PRO A 233 13.28 -22.89 8.55
N LEU A 234 14.41 -22.24 8.82
CA LEU A 234 14.78 -21.01 8.14
C LEU A 234 14.79 -21.15 6.61
N GLU A 235 15.32 -22.27 6.10
CA GLU A 235 15.36 -22.54 4.66
C GLU A 235 13.95 -22.57 4.01
N ALA A 236 12.95 -23.10 4.73
CA ALA A 236 11.58 -23.09 4.25
C ALA A 236 10.97 -21.67 4.22
N LYS A 237 11.37 -20.80 5.16
CA LYS A 237 10.95 -19.39 5.18
C LYS A 237 11.69 -18.56 4.13
N LYS A 238 12.98 -18.83 3.93
CA LYS A 238 13.83 -18.18 2.91
C LYS A 238 13.38 -18.46 1.47
N ALA A 239 12.58 -19.50 1.23
CA ALA A 239 11.90 -19.71 -0.05
C ALA A 239 11.02 -18.52 -0.48
N TYR A 240 10.63 -17.66 0.47
CA TYR A 240 9.84 -16.46 0.24
C TYR A 240 10.63 -15.17 0.45
N SER A 241 11.97 -15.21 0.41
CA SER A 241 12.82 -14.05 0.68
C SER A 241 12.51 -12.87 -0.25
N GLN A 242 12.70 -11.66 0.24
CA GLN A 242 12.65 -10.46 -0.58
C GLN A 242 13.61 -10.56 -1.76
N LEU A 243 13.16 -10.12 -2.93
CA LEU A 243 14.03 -9.93 -4.09
C LEU A 243 14.75 -8.58 -3.99
N PRO A 244 15.89 -8.40 -4.68
CA PRO A 244 16.54 -7.10 -4.77
C PRO A 244 15.55 -6.02 -5.21
N ASN A 245 15.51 -4.91 -4.46
CA ASN A 245 14.59 -3.79 -4.70
C ASN A 245 13.10 -4.13 -4.60
N SER A 246 12.74 -5.17 -3.84
CA SER A 246 11.35 -5.52 -3.50
C SER A 246 11.11 -5.33 -2.01
N LEU A 247 9.94 -4.78 -1.66
CA LEU A 247 9.47 -4.77 -0.27
C LEU A 247 8.83 -6.11 0.11
N GLU A 248 8.20 -6.81 -0.86
CA GLU A 248 7.50 -8.07 -0.61
C GLU A 248 8.44 -9.25 -0.38
N GLY A 249 8.05 -10.12 0.54
CA GLY A 249 8.78 -11.30 0.96
C GLY A 249 9.24 -11.26 2.41
N TYR A 250 9.99 -12.29 2.80
CA TYR A 250 10.64 -12.43 4.10
C TYR A 250 12.00 -11.74 4.10
N GLY A 251 12.28 -10.91 5.10
CA GLY A 251 13.54 -10.17 5.19
C GLY A 251 13.47 -8.98 6.15
N GLN A 252 14.14 -7.89 5.79
CA GLN A 252 14.14 -6.63 6.54
C GLN A 252 13.95 -5.43 5.60
N VAL A 253 13.49 -4.32 6.16
CA VAL A 253 13.26 -3.06 5.46
C VAL A 253 13.89 -1.90 6.22
N PHE A 254 14.10 -0.77 5.55
CA PHE A 254 14.73 0.46 6.07
C PHE A 254 16.22 0.34 6.42
N VAL A 255 16.96 -0.57 5.79
CA VAL A 255 18.42 -0.66 5.95
C VAL A 255 19.10 0.08 4.80
N VAL A 256 19.64 1.27 5.08
CA VAL A 256 20.21 2.16 4.05
C VAL A 256 21.74 2.28 4.09
N SER A 257 22.40 1.81 5.16
CA SER A 257 23.88 1.76 5.24
C SER A 257 24.39 0.56 6.03
N GLU A 258 25.68 0.22 5.88
CA GLU A 258 26.33 -0.87 6.61
C GLU A 258 26.66 -0.49 8.08
N GLU A 259 26.74 0.79 8.37
CA GLU A 259 27.01 1.33 9.71
C GLU A 259 25.73 1.59 10.51
N GLN A 260 24.58 1.57 9.85
CA GLN A 260 23.29 1.80 10.48
C GLN A 260 23.01 0.75 11.57
N LYS A 261 22.46 1.24 12.70
CA LYS A 261 21.89 0.40 13.74
C LYS A 261 20.64 -0.33 13.22
N LEU A 262 20.53 -1.61 13.54
CA LEU A 262 19.47 -2.52 13.09
C LEU A 262 18.43 -2.75 14.18
N ASP A 263 17.29 -3.24 13.76
CA ASP A 263 16.20 -3.66 14.64
C ASP A 263 16.25 -5.17 14.87
N TRP A 264 15.94 -5.61 16.09
CA TRP A 264 15.91 -7.00 16.50
C TRP A 264 14.58 -7.65 16.13
N ALA A 265 14.32 -7.72 14.82
CA ALA A 265 13.13 -8.33 14.25
C ALA A 265 13.39 -8.89 12.86
N ASP A 266 12.62 -9.90 12.50
CA ASP A 266 12.39 -10.28 11.11
C ASP A 266 10.99 -9.85 10.70
N MET A 267 10.80 -9.49 9.43
CA MET A 267 9.47 -9.18 8.92
C MET A 267 9.13 -10.00 7.68
N PHE A 268 7.84 -10.11 7.41
CA PHE A 268 7.29 -10.65 6.18
C PHE A 268 6.28 -9.65 5.62
N TYR A 269 6.51 -9.14 4.40
CA TYR A 269 5.60 -8.18 3.78
C TYR A 269 4.89 -8.77 2.56
N LEU A 270 3.59 -8.47 2.43
CA LEU A 270 2.75 -8.88 1.30
C LEU A 270 1.90 -7.71 0.81
N VAL A 271 1.76 -7.58 -0.50
CA VAL A 271 0.66 -6.79 -1.09
C VAL A 271 -0.60 -7.64 -1.05
N LEU A 272 -1.64 -7.12 -0.41
CA LEU A 272 -2.93 -7.82 -0.28
C LEU A 272 -3.96 -7.32 -1.28
N ARG A 273 -3.99 -6.01 -1.55
CA ARG A 273 -4.97 -5.40 -2.45
C ARG A 273 -4.37 -4.27 -3.28
N PRO A 274 -4.87 -4.05 -4.51
CA PRO A 274 -5.91 -4.84 -5.18
C PRO A 274 -5.40 -6.25 -5.58
N ASN A 275 -6.31 -7.21 -5.81
CA ASN A 275 -5.96 -8.62 -5.95
C ASN A 275 -5.01 -8.87 -7.13
N GLU A 276 -5.14 -8.07 -8.18
CA GLU A 276 -4.35 -8.15 -9.41
C GLU A 276 -2.89 -7.71 -9.19
N SER A 277 -2.60 -7.02 -8.07
CA SER A 277 -1.26 -6.60 -7.69
C SER A 277 -0.52 -7.63 -6.84
N ARG A 278 -1.15 -8.77 -6.52
CA ARG A 278 -0.54 -9.81 -5.68
C ARG A 278 0.49 -10.60 -6.47
N ASP A 279 1.68 -10.74 -5.90
CA ASP A 279 2.67 -11.67 -6.40
C ASP A 279 2.67 -12.96 -5.56
N MET A 280 2.03 -13.99 -6.10
CA MET A 280 1.84 -15.27 -5.40
C MET A 280 3.15 -16.03 -5.11
N ARG A 281 4.29 -15.59 -5.66
CA ARG A 281 5.62 -16.12 -5.30
C ARG A 281 5.94 -15.88 -3.83
N PHE A 282 5.51 -14.73 -3.30
CA PHE A 282 5.73 -14.39 -1.89
C PHE A 282 4.65 -14.94 -0.96
N TRP A 283 3.54 -15.46 -1.46
CA TRP A 283 2.45 -15.93 -0.60
C TRP A 283 2.72 -17.37 -0.12
N PRO A 284 2.94 -17.61 1.19
CA PRO A 284 3.29 -18.94 1.69
C PRO A 284 2.21 -19.97 1.40
N ALA A 285 2.62 -21.11 0.83
CA ALA A 285 1.74 -22.27 0.59
C ALA A 285 1.79 -23.29 1.73
N CYS A 286 2.66 -23.06 2.72
CA CYS A 286 2.80 -23.90 3.92
C CYS A 286 2.70 -22.99 5.16
N PRO A 287 1.77 -23.25 6.09
CA PRO A 287 0.73 -24.30 6.06
C PRO A 287 -0.26 -24.18 4.88
N PRO A 288 -0.94 -25.27 4.46
CA PRO A 288 -1.81 -25.26 3.27
C PRO A 288 -2.93 -24.21 3.29
N SER A 289 -3.46 -23.86 4.47
CA SER A 289 -4.51 -22.86 4.64
C SER A 289 -3.99 -21.42 4.70
N PHE A 290 -2.68 -21.19 4.67
CA PHE A 290 -2.08 -19.88 4.91
C PHE A 290 -2.58 -18.82 3.92
N ARG A 291 -2.55 -19.13 2.61
CA ARG A 291 -3.04 -18.21 1.56
C ARG A 291 -4.49 -17.82 1.76
N THR A 292 -5.36 -18.82 1.99
CA THR A 292 -6.78 -18.60 2.20
C THR A 292 -7.04 -17.80 3.49
N SER A 293 -6.30 -18.06 4.57
CA SER A 293 -6.45 -17.28 5.80
C SER A 293 -6.09 -15.80 5.62
N ILE A 294 -5.01 -15.49 4.87
CA ILE A 294 -4.63 -14.12 4.56
C ILE A 294 -5.67 -13.44 3.67
N ASP A 295 -6.19 -14.15 2.66
CA ASP A 295 -7.18 -13.60 1.75
C ASP A 295 -8.51 -13.26 2.45
N ARG A 296 -8.98 -14.16 3.33
CA ARG A 296 -10.14 -13.91 4.19
C ARG A 296 -9.91 -12.71 5.11
N TYR A 297 -8.76 -12.68 5.79
CA TYR A 297 -8.41 -11.59 6.69
C TYR A 297 -8.24 -10.25 5.96
N SER A 298 -7.64 -10.24 4.76
CA SER A 298 -7.55 -9.08 3.87
C SER A 298 -8.93 -8.48 3.60
N THR A 299 -9.89 -9.35 3.26
CA THR A 299 -11.25 -8.93 2.92
C THR A 299 -11.99 -8.34 4.12
N GLU A 300 -11.92 -8.99 5.29
CA GLU A 300 -12.61 -8.48 6.48
C GLU A 300 -11.98 -7.19 7.01
N THR A 301 -10.65 -7.09 7.06
CA THR A 301 -9.97 -5.86 7.48
C THR A 301 -10.15 -4.70 6.49
N ALA A 302 -10.34 -4.97 5.20
CA ALA A 302 -10.70 -3.93 4.22
C ALA A 302 -12.09 -3.35 4.49
N LYS A 303 -13.07 -4.17 4.90
CA LYS A 303 -14.41 -3.70 5.31
C LYS A 303 -14.33 -2.83 6.57
N VAL A 304 -13.59 -3.27 7.59
CA VAL A 304 -13.39 -2.51 8.83
C VAL A 304 -12.78 -1.15 8.55
N ALA A 305 -11.69 -1.09 7.78
CA ALA A 305 -11.04 0.19 7.49
C ALA A 305 -11.92 1.12 6.65
N ARG A 306 -12.67 0.60 5.65
CA ARG A 306 -13.63 1.40 4.90
C ARG A 306 -14.67 2.03 5.84
N CYS A 307 -15.25 1.22 6.74
CA CYS A 307 -16.25 1.67 7.69
C CYS A 307 -15.69 2.77 8.61
N LEU A 308 -14.48 2.57 9.15
CA LEU A 308 -13.80 3.58 9.97
C LEU A 308 -13.55 4.87 9.18
N LEU A 309 -13.09 4.79 7.93
CA LEU A 309 -12.85 5.97 7.09
C LEU A 309 -14.14 6.74 6.81
N GLU A 310 -15.27 6.06 6.61
CA GLU A 310 -16.59 6.71 6.46
C GLU A 310 -16.97 7.51 7.72
N PHE A 311 -16.80 6.93 8.92
CA PHE A 311 -17.06 7.64 10.17
C PHE A 311 -16.05 8.76 10.42
N MET A 312 -14.77 8.53 10.13
CA MET A 312 -13.73 9.55 10.25
C MET A 312 -14.01 10.77 9.36
N ALA A 313 -14.48 10.57 8.13
CA ALA A 313 -14.91 11.65 7.24
C ALA A 313 -16.12 12.42 7.79
N LYS A 314 -17.16 11.70 8.27
CA LYS A 314 -18.32 12.30 8.93
C LYS A 314 -17.92 13.17 10.13
N HIS A 315 -17.03 12.68 10.99
CA HIS A 315 -16.53 13.44 12.13
C HIS A 315 -15.72 14.68 11.70
N LEU A 316 -14.95 14.58 10.62
CA LEU A 316 -14.22 15.73 10.05
C LEU A 316 -15.15 16.77 9.42
N GLY A 317 -16.44 16.45 9.22
CA GLY A 317 -17.42 17.31 8.58
C GLY A 317 -17.26 17.40 7.08
N VAL A 318 -16.78 16.32 6.44
CA VAL A 318 -16.62 16.20 4.99
C VAL A 318 -17.40 15.01 4.45
N GLU A 319 -17.78 15.07 3.17
CA GLU A 319 -18.45 13.95 2.51
C GLU A 319 -17.54 12.71 2.50
N PRO A 320 -18.04 11.53 2.91
CA PRO A 320 -17.25 10.28 2.95
C PRO A 320 -16.56 9.95 1.63
N GLU A 321 -17.20 10.22 0.51
CA GLU A 321 -16.71 9.94 -0.83
C GLU A 321 -15.40 10.67 -1.13
N LEU A 322 -15.21 11.89 -0.62
CA LEU A 322 -13.97 12.66 -0.82
C LEU A 322 -12.76 11.97 -0.19
N LEU A 323 -12.95 11.39 1.00
CA LEU A 323 -11.89 10.63 1.65
C LEU A 323 -11.73 9.26 0.99
N LEU A 324 -12.83 8.54 0.74
CA LEU A 324 -12.80 7.18 0.21
C LEU A 324 -12.25 7.07 -1.23
N GLU A 325 -12.44 8.08 -2.07
CA GLU A 325 -11.95 8.07 -3.45
C GLU A 325 -10.42 7.94 -3.53
N MET A 326 -9.70 8.51 -2.56
CA MET A 326 -8.25 8.37 -2.43
C MET A 326 -7.81 6.92 -2.17
N PHE A 327 -8.74 6.08 -1.72
CA PHE A 327 -8.55 4.67 -1.37
C PHE A 327 -9.34 3.72 -2.28
N HIS A 328 -9.75 4.15 -3.48
CA HIS A 328 -10.48 3.30 -4.41
C HIS A 328 -9.72 1.99 -4.71
N GLY A 329 -10.43 0.86 -4.80
CA GLY A 329 -9.79 -0.45 -4.91
C GLY A 329 -9.09 -0.95 -3.62
N GLN A 330 -9.13 -0.16 -2.54
CA GLN A 330 -8.66 -0.47 -1.19
C GLN A 330 -7.21 -0.99 -1.13
N PRO A 331 -6.20 -0.23 -1.59
CA PRO A 331 -4.81 -0.68 -1.57
C PRO A 331 -4.37 -1.07 -0.15
N GLN A 332 -3.87 -2.30 -0.02
CA GLN A 332 -3.59 -2.89 1.28
C GLN A 332 -2.23 -3.59 1.25
N GLY A 333 -1.41 -3.32 2.27
CA GLY A 333 -0.19 -4.07 2.56
C GLY A 333 -0.32 -4.77 3.90
N LEU A 334 0.32 -5.92 4.07
CA LEU A 334 0.40 -6.62 5.34
C LEU A 334 1.86 -6.85 5.70
N ARG A 335 2.22 -6.53 6.93
CA ARG A 335 3.52 -6.83 7.54
C ARG A 335 3.33 -7.71 8.75
N MET A 336 3.85 -8.91 8.67
CA MET A 336 4.06 -9.77 9.83
C MET A 336 5.39 -9.38 10.46
N ASN A 337 5.42 -9.26 11.78
CA ASN A 337 6.63 -8.97 12.54
C ASN A 337 6.89 -10.12 13.50
N TYR A 338 8.11 -10.63 13.48
CA TYR A 338 8.60 -11.63 14.41
C TYR A 338 9.76 -11.03 15.19
N TYR A 339 9.59 -10.92 16.51
CA TYR A 339 10.60 -10.39 17.42
C TYR A 339 11.13 -11.58 18.24
N PRO A 340 12.31 -12.13 17.91
CA PRO A 340 12.88 -13.24 18.66
C PRO A 340 13.21 -12.80 20.10
N PRO A 341 13.17 -13.71 21.09
CA PRO A 341 13.58 -13.38 22.45
C PRO A 341 15.02 -12.90 22.50
N CYS A 342 15.32 -11.95 23.39
CA CYS A 342 16.68 -11.43 23.57
C CYS A 342 16.98 -11.18 25.04
N ARG A 343 17.88 -11.96 25.65
CA ARG A 343 18.26 -11.78 27.07
C ARG A 343 18.82 -10.39 27.39
N GLN A 344 19.33 -9.69 26.37
CA GLN A 344 19.77 -8.30 26.44
C GLN A 344 18.71 -7.35 25.85
N ALA A 345 17.41 -7.64 26.08
CA ALA A 345 16.28 -6.86 25.57
C ALA A 345 16.39 -5.36 25.91
N ASN A 346 16.99 -5.02 27.05
CA ASN A 346 17.28 -3.65 27.49
C ASN A 346 18.38 -2.93 26.69
N LYS A 347 18.96 -3.59 25.67
CA LYS A 347 19.97 -3.03 24.78
C LYS A 347 19.54 -3.01 23.33
N VAL A 348 18.36 -3.53 22.99
CA VAL A 348 17.90 -3.62 21.59
C VAL A 348 16.50 -3.03 21.45
N LEU A 349 16.11 -2.73 20.22
CA LEU A 349 14.73 -2.42 19.86
C LEU A 349 14.22 -3.47 18.90
N GLY A 350 12.94 -3.83 19.02
CA GLY A 350 12.28 -4.70 18.05
C GLY A 350 11.92 -3.93 16.79
N MET A 351 11.47 -2.69 16.93
CA MET A 351 11.25 -1.76 15.82
C MET A 351 11.56 -0.34 16.28
N SER A 352 12.37 0.38 15.51
CA SER A 352 12.78 1.75 15.79
C SER A 352 11.58 2.73 15.85
N PRO A 353 11.68 3.85 16.59
CA PRO A 353 10.65 4.89 16.61
C PRO A 353 10.32 5.40 15.21
N HIS A 354 9.03 5.42 14.88
CA HIS A 354 8.53 5.88 13.58
C HIS A 354 7.04 6.26 13.65
N THR A 355 6.56 6.96 12.62
CA THR A 355 5.14 7.04 12.27
C THR A 355 4.83 6.19 11.05
N ASP A 356 3.57 5.80 10.88
CA ASP A 356 3.17 5.01 9.71
C ASP A 356 2.87 5.91 8.51
N ALA A 357 3.51 5.64 7.37
CA ALA A 357 3.22 6.29 6.09
C ALA A 357 1.85 5.91 5.47
N ALA A 358 1.03 5.12 6.15
CA ALA A 358 -0.29 4.71 5.69
C ALA A 358 -1.36 5.79 5.97
N CYS A 359 -2.61 5.53 5.59
CA CYS A 359 -3.75 6.31 6.09
C CYS A 359 -4.22 5.77 7.44
N LEU A 360 -4.42 4.46 7.50
CA LEU A 360 -4.84 3.75 8.70
C LEU A 360 -4.06 2.44 8.79
N THR A 361 -3.64 2.08 10.00
CA THR A 361 -3.04 0.78 10.29
C THR A 361 -3.92 0.02 11.26
N LEU A 362 -4.20 -1.25 10.95
CA LEU A 362 -4.87 -2.20 11.84
C LEU A 362 -3.83 -3.22 12.31
N LEU A 363 -3.44 -3.13 13.58
CA LEU A 363 -2.48 -4.03 14.20
C LEU A 363 -3.22 -5.11 15.02
N LEU A 364 -2.93 -6.36 14.69
CA LEU A 364 -3.32 -7.53 15.47
C LEU A 364 -2.10 -8.08 16.22
N GLN A 365 -2.22 -8.25 17.54
CA GLN A 365 -1.23 -9.01 18.29
C GLN A 365 -1.54 -10.51 18.17
N VAL A 366 -0.56 -11.30 17.71
CA VAL A 366 -0.76 -12.73 17.43
C VAL A 366 -0.66 -13.57 18.69
N ASN A 367 0.26 -13.21 19.59
CA ASN A 367 0.40 -13.81 20.92
C ASN A 367 0.23 -12.78 22.05
N ASP A 368 0.31 -13.21 23.29
CA ASP A 368 0.10 -12.42 24.51
C ASP A 368 1.37 -11.66 24.97
N VAL A 369 2.40 -11.55 24.13
CA VAL A 369 3.65 -10.89 24.51
C VAL A 369 3.57 -9.38 24.25
N PRO A 370 3.65 -8.53 25.28
CA PRO A 370 3.57 -7.08 25.12
C PRO A 370 4.82 -6.55 24.42
N GLY A 371 4.73 -5.32 23.91
CA GLY A 371 5.91 -4.66 23.34
C GLY A 371 5.64 -3.41 22.54
N LEU A 372 4.39 -3.11 22.17
CA LEU A 372 4.09 -1.84 21.52
C LEU A 372 4.20 -0.69 22.53
N GLN A 373 4.89 0.37 22.15
CA GLN A 373 4.92 1.63 22.89
C GLN A 373 4.62 2.80 21.96
N ILE A 374 3.82 3.75 22.43
CA ILE A 374 3.46 4.97 21.69
C ILE A 374 3.99 6.20 22.42
N ARG A 375 4.30 7.27 21.69
CA ARG A 375 4.77 8.52 22.30
C ARG A 375 3.60 9.45 22.60
N LYS A 376 3.41 9.80 23.87
CA LYS A 376 2.40 10.76 24.33
C LYS A 376 3.03 11.78 25.27
N ASP A 377 2.86 13.06 24.98
CA ASP A 377 3.35 14.18 25.80
C ASP A 377 4.84 14.07 26.17
N GLY A 378 5.66 13.64 25.20
CA GLY A 378 7.11 13.48 25.37
C GLY A 378 7.55 12.21 26.10
N LYS A 379 6.62 11.33 26.49
CA LYS A 379 6.89 10.08 27.18
C LYS A 379 6.49 8.87 26.36
N TRP A 380 7.13 7.73 26.60
CA TRP A 380 6.69 6.46 26.03
C TRP A 380 5.59 5.86 26.90
N LEU A 381 4.54 5.35 26.26
CA LEU A 381 3.44 4.65 26.90
C LEU A 381 3.39 3.21 26.39
N ALA A 382 3.54 2.25 27.29
CA ALA A 382 3.36 0.83 26.97
C ALA A 382 1.88 0.49 26.82
N LEU A 383 1.54 -0.25 25.77
CA LEU A 383 0.18 -0.65 25.46
C LEU A 383 -0.05 -2.14 25.70
N ASP A 384 -1.11 -2.44 26.44
CA ASP A 384 -1.67 -3.78 26.57
C ASP A 384 -2.88 -3.92 25.64
N ALA A 385 -2.73 -4.82 24.66
CA ALA A 385 -3.80 -5.13 23.71
C ALA A 385 -4.88 -5.95 24.41
N LEU A 386 -6.14 -5.50 24.30
CA LEU A 386 -7.29 -6.29 24.70
C LEU A 386 -7.39 -7.54 23.82
N GLU A 387 -7.77 -8.65 24.43
CA GLU A 387 -7.98 -9.89 23.70
C GLU A 387 -9.07 -9.70 22.63
N GLY A 388 -8.77 -10.14 21.41
CA GLY A 388 -9.66 -10.00 20.27
C GLY A 388 -9.72 -8.60 19.66
N ALA A 389 -9.14 -7.55 20.27
CA ALA A 389 -9.17 -6.21 19.72
C ALA A 389 -8.09 -5.96 18.65
N PHE A 390 -8.36 -5.02 17.73
CA PHE A 390 -7.30 -4.39 16.94
C PHE A 390 -6.78 -3.16 17.67
N ILE A 391 -5.47 -2.94 17.61
CA ILE A 391 -4.92 -1.61 17.86
C ILE A 391 -4.92 -0.88 16.52
N VAL A 392 -5.60 0.25 16.45
CA VAL A 392 -5.73 1.06 15.23
C VAL A 392 -4.98 2.36 15.43
N ASN A 393 -4.21 2.77 14.42
CA ASN A 393 -3.57 4.08 14.42
C ASN A 393 -3.74 4.84 13.12
N VAL A 394 -3.82 6.15 13.27
CA VAL A 394 -3.78 7.15 12.20
C VAL A 394 -2.37 7.18 11.65
N GLY A 395 -2.23 7.15 10.33
CA GLY A 395 -0.95 7.35 9.66
C GLY A 395 -0.78 8.75 9.08
N ASP A 396 0.42 9.01 8.57
CA ASP A 396 0.87 10.31 8.06
C ASP A 396 -0.03 10.86 6.96
N VAL A 397 -0.52 10.00 6.08
CA VAL A 397 -1.45 10.40 5.02
C VAL A 397 -2.71 11.01 5.60
N LEU A 398 -3.29 10.38 6.63
CA LEU A 398 -4.54 10.84 7.20
C LEU A 398 -4.33 12.10 8.07
N GLU A 399 -3.16 12.24 8.71
CA GLU A 399 -2.77 13.51 9.34
C GLU A 399 -2.72 14.64 8.29
N ILE A 400 -2.05 14.43 7.15
CA ILE A 400 -1.96 15.42 6.06
C ILE A 400 -3.33 15.76 5.50
N VAL A 401 -4.11 14.75 5.11
CA VAL A 401 -5.44 14.91 4.48
C VAL A 401 -6.41 15.61 5.42
N SER A 402 -6.33 15.34 6.72
CA SER A 402 -7.14 16.01 7.74
C SER A 402 -6.66 17.43 8.09
N ASN A 403 -5.67 17.97 7.38
CA ASN A 403 -4.99 19.24 7.68
C ASN A 403 -4.43 19.29 9.12
N GLY A 404 -3.95 18.16 9.63
CA GLY A 404 -3.38 18.03 10.98
C GLY A 404 -4.40 17.91 12.10
N LYS A 405 -5.70 17.72 11.80
CA LYS A 405 -6.72 17.48 12.83
C LYS A 405 -6.49 16.13 13.51
N TYR A 406 -6.33 15.07 12.74
CA TYR A 406 -5.93 13.77 13.27
C TYR A 406 -4.43 13.65 13.38
N LYS A 407 -3.95 12.84 14.32
CA LYS A 407 -2.53 12.75 14.68
C LYS A 407 -1.96 11.39 14.32
N SER A 408 -0.99 11.38 13.41
CA SER A 408 -0.05 10.28 13.27
C SER A 408 0.93 10.34 14.43
N VAL A 409 1.06 9.26 15.19
CA VAL A 409 1.82 9.25 16.46
C VAL A 409 3.00 8.32 16.37
N GLU A 410 4.14 8.82 16.85
CA GLU A 410 5.38 8.05 16.86
C GLU A 410 5.24 6.86 17.81
N HIS A 411 5.66 5.69 17.35
CA HIS A 411 5.56 4.45 18.10
C HIS A 411 6.77 3.55 17.81
N ARG A 412 7.01 2.59 18.71
CA ARG A 412 8.12 1.63 18.64
C ARG A 412 7.70 0.26 19.14
N ALA A 413 8.50 -0.77 18.85
CA ALA A 413 8.29 -2.12 19.37
C ALA A 413 9.48 -2.57 20.22
N MET A 414 9.18 -3.10 21.40
CA MET A 414 10.14 -3.66 22.35
C MET A 414 10.26 -5.17 22.20
N VAL A 415 11.40 -5.71 22.63
CA VAL A 415 11.67 -7.16 22.62
C VAL A 415 11.50 -7.71 24.04
N HIS A 416 10.97 -8.92 24.15
CA HIS A 416 10.86 -9.61 25.44
C HIS A 416 12.09 -10.52 25.67
N PRO A 417 12.60 -10.66 26.89
CA PRO A 417 13.85 -11.39 27.14
C PRO A 417 13.78 -12.90 26.85
N ASN A 418 12.61 -13.50 27.08
CA ASN A 418 12.45 -14.96 27.12
C ASN A 418 11.35 -15.51 26.20
N ARG A 419 10.61 -14.64 25.51
CA ARG A 419 9.45 -15.03 24.70
C ARG A 419 9.50 -14.26 23.39
N GLU A 420 9.20 -14.93 22.28
CA GLU A 420 9.01 -14.25 21.00
C GLU A 420 7.72 -13.43 21.02
N ARG A 421 7.74 -12.27 20.37
CA ARG A 421 6.52 -11.50 20.08
C ARG A 421 6.19 -11.62 18.61
N ILE A 422 4.91 -11.78 18.29
CA ILE A 422 4.44 -11.81 16.91
C ILE A 422 3.27 -10.81 16.76
N SER A 423 3.33 -9.97 15.73
CA SER A 423 2.23 -9.07 15.40
C SER A 423 2.03 -8.94 13.89
N VAL A 424 0.83 -8.56 13.48
CA VAL A 424 0.45 -8.37 12.08
C VAL A 424 -0.14 -6.99 11.92
N ALA A 425 0.53 -6.14 11.15
CA ALA A 425 0.05 -4.83 10.78
C ALA A 425 -0.53 -4.88 9.36
N VAL A 426 -1.74 -4.37 9.20
CA VAL A 426 -2.39 -4.18 7.91
C VAL A 426 -2.46 -2.68 7.64
N PHE A 427 -1.80 -2.25 6.58
CA PHE A 427 -1.71 -0.86 6.17
C PHE A 427 -2.72 -0.58 5.06
N HIS A 428 -3.68 0.31 5.33
CA HIS A 428 -4.63 0.82 4.35
C HIS A 428 -4.07 2.11 3.77
N ARG A 429 -3.80 2.07 2.47
CA ARG A 429 -2.94 3.02 1.76
C ARG A 429 -3.72 3.69 0.64
N PRO A 430 -3.38 4.94 0.28
CA PRO A 430 -3.89 5.57 -0.93
C PRO A 430 -3.55 4.79 -2.19
N CYS A 431 -4.28 5.09 -3.26
CA CYS A 431 -3.91 4.66 -4.61
C CYS A 431 -2.55 5.23 -5.02
N GLN A 432 -1.81 4.48 -5.85
CA GLN A 432 -0.44 4.86 -6.23
C GLN A 432 -0.38 6.23 -6.94
N ASP A 433 -1.42 6.57 -7.70
CA ASP A 433 -1.55 7.84 -8.40
C ASP A 433 -2.21 8.95 -7.56
N ALA A 434 -2.54 8.70 -6.29
CA ALA A 434 -3.15 9.69 -5.42
C ALA A 434 -2.22 10.89 -5.19
N LEU A 435 -2.81 12.08 -5.21
CA LEU A 435 -2.21 13.30 -4.69
C LEU A 435 -2.58 13.43 -3.21
N ILE A 436 -1.58 13.44 -2.35
CA ILE A 436 -1.76 13.58 -0.90
C ILE A 436 -1.61 15.04 -0.54
N GLY A 437 -2.61 15.60 0.11
CA GLY A 437 -2.63 16.98 0.60
C GLY A 437 -3.87 17.24 1.44
N PRO A 438 -3.93 18.37 2.18
CA PRO A 438 -5.10 18.73 2.96
C PRO A 438 -6.37 18.81 2.11
N LEU A 439 -7.49 18.26 2.59
CA LEU A 439 -8.77 18.42 1.90
C LEU A 439 -9.17 19.90 1.84
N PRO A 440 -9.58 20.43 0.66
CA PRO A 440 -9.93 21.84 0.49
C PRO A 440 -10.97 22.34 1.49
N GLU A 441 -11.97 21.52 1.81
CA GLU A 441 -13.03 21.81 2.78
C GLU A 441 -12.46 22.01 4.18
N LEU A 442 -11.47 21.20 4.57
CA LEU A 442 -10.83 21.29 5.88
C LEU A 442 -9.90 22.48 5.98
N VAL A 443 -9.23 22.85 4.89
CA VAL A 443 -8.44 24.09 4.82
C VAL A 443 -9.34 25.30 4.94
N LYS A 444 -10.46 25.33 4.20
CA LYS A 444 -11.46 26.41 4.28
C LYS A 444 -12.02 26.56 5.70
N ASN A 445 -12.33 25.45 6.35
CA ASN A 445 -12.84 25.42 7.72
C ASN A 445 -11.76 25.85 8.76
N ASP A 446 -10.46 25.75 8.44
CA ASP A 446 -9.34 26.23 9.27
C ASP A 446 -8.86 27.63 8.82
N GLY A 447 -9.78 28.49 8.37
CA GLY A 447 -9.49 29.88 8.00
C GLY A 447 -8.68 30.04 6.70
N GLY A 448 -8.63 29.02 5.84
CA GLY A 448 -7.87 29.02 4.60
C GLY A 448 -6.39 28.65 4.75
N LYS A 449 -5.96 28.21 5.95
CA LYS A 449 -4.55 27.89 6.22
C LYS A 449 -4.24 26.41 6.00
N ALA A 450 -3.58 26.10 4.89
CA ALA A 450 -3.04 24.76 4.66
C ALA A 450 -1.80 24.55 5.54
N ARG A 451 -1.77 23.46 6.32
CA ARG A 451 -0.65 23.13 7.22
C ARG A 451 0.40 22.23 6.58
N TYR A 452 0.04 21.57 5.48
CA TYR A 452 0.91 20.64 4.75
C TYR A 452 0.88 20.95 3.26
N SER A 453 2.02 20.71 2.62
CA SER A 453 2.15 20.72 1.16
C SER A 453 1.55 19.46 0.53
N SER A 454 1.15 19.57 -0.75
CA SER A 454 0.68 18.42 -1.51
C SER A 454 1.82 17.68 -2.21
N VAL A 455 1.76 16.35 -2.22
CA VAL A 455 2.78 15.47 -2.84
C VAL A 455 2.14 14.23 -3.45
N GLY A 456 2.66 13.74 -4.58
CA GLY A 456 2.20 12.47 -5.15
C GLY A 456 2.57 11.30 -4.25
N TYR A 457 1.66 10.34 -4.04
CA TYR A 457 1.87 9.26 -3.08
C TYR A 457 3.09 8.39 -3.39
N LEU A 458 3.40 8.13 -4.66
CA LEU A 458 4.63 7.41 -5.02
C LEU A 458 5.89 8.14 -4.57
N ASP A 459 5.95 9.46 -4.73
CA ASP A 459 7.12 10.24 -4.32
C ASP A 459 7.20 10.37 -2.80
N PHE A 460 6.04 10.45 -2.12
CA PHE A 460 5.95 10.33 -0.67
C PHE A 460 6.56 9.01 -0.17
N MET A 461 6.14 7.86 -0.74
CA MET A 461 6.65 6.55 -0.33
C MET A 461 8.13 6.35 -0.68
N LYS A 462 8.61 6.88 -1.82
CA LYS A 462 10.04 6.87 -2.15
C LYS A 462 10.86 7.57 -1.08
N ARG A 463 10.45 8.77 -0.66
CA ARG A 463 11.12 9.52 0.41
C ARG A 463 11.11 8.73 1.72
N TYR A 464 9.95 8.18 2.07
CA TYR A 464 9.78 7.39 3.29
C TYR A 464 10.69 6.15 3.34
N TYR A 465 10.79 5.37 2.26
CA TYR A 465 11.64 4.17 2.23
C TYR A 465 13.11 4.45 1.89
N SER A 466 13.45 5.66 1.43
CA SER A 466 14.84 6.06 1.15
C SER A 466 15.65 6.44 2.39
N ALA A 467 15.01 6.53 3.55
CA ALA A 467 15.67 6.84 4.80
C ALA A 467 15.48 5.72 5.83
N LYS A 468 16.33 5.74 6.86
CA LYS A 468 16.11 4.97 8.07
C LYS A 468 14.84 5.46 8.78
N LEU A 469 14.23 4.58 9.57
CA LEU A 469 13.22 4.99 10.53
C LEU A 469 13.84 5.96 11.54
N ASP A 470 13.32 7.19 11.58
CA ASP A 470 13.82 8.29 12.40
C ASP A 470 12.66 9.17 12.89
N GLY A 471 11.72 8.53 13.58
CA GLY A 471 10.59 9.22 14.18
C GLY A 471 9.64 9.84 13.16
N ARG A 472 9.34 11.14 13.34
CA ARG A 472 8.38 11.94 12.54
C ARG A 472 9.02 12.74 11.40
N ASN A 473 10.33 12.63 11.18
CA ASN A 473 11.08 13.56 10.31
C ASN A 473 10.50 13.68 8.89
N HIS A 474 10.01 12.57 8.33
CA HIS A 474 9.37 12.57 7.01
C HIS A 474 8.13 13.45 6.94
N LEU A 475 7.25 13.33 7.93
CA LEU A 475 6.01 14.09 8.01
C LEU A 475 6.27 15.59 8.24
N GLU A 476 7.20 15.92 9.16
CA GLU A 476 7.54 17.32 9.44
C GLU A 476 8.16 18.02 8.22
N SER A 477 8.86 17.30 7.34
CA SER A 477 9.40 17.87 6.10
C SER A 477 8.34 18.40 5.12
N LEU A 478 7.08 17.98 5.26
CA LEU A 478 5.95 18.42 4.43
C LEU A 478 5.13 19.53 5.08
N ARG A 479 5.37 19.80 6.36
CA ARG A 479 4.62 20.77 7.16
C ARG A 479 5.10 22.18 6.85
N HIS A 480 4.18 23.11 6.71
CA HIS A 480 4.52 24.52 6.59
C HIS A 480 4.96 25.08 7.95
N GLU A 481 5.97 25.96 7.94
CA GLU A 481 6.20 26.87 9.06
C GLU A 481 5.01 27.83 9.11
N LEU A 482 4.25 27.77 10.20
CA LEU A 482 2.96 28.48 10.33
C LEU A 482 3.09 29.73 11.17
#